data_AF-A0A558AE42-F1
#
_entry.id   AF-A0A558AE42-F1
#
_cell.length_a   1.000
_cell.length_b   1.000
_cell.length_c   1.000
_cell.angle_alpha   90.00
_cell.angle_beta   90.00
_cell.angle_gamma   90.00
#
_symmetry.space_group_name_H-M   'P 1'
#
loop_
_entity.id
_entity.type
_entity.pdbx_description
1 polymer ?
#
loop_
_entity_poly.entity_id
_entity_poly.type
_entity_poly.pdbx_seq_one_letter_code
_entity_poly.pdbx_strand_id
1 'polypeptide(L)'
;MDQVLAHYHGTTGAAVVQEAEQALPCRDEVYKGSPLMRFTGQVQLPQAPGVERQIAYCEDDLQLRIRDCYLFAGRGEFAMQVDFNVVASSFDDAADLLSQRLPTLVPALETVLTRA
;
A
#
# COMPACT_ATOMS: atom_id res chain seq x y z
N MET A 1 -12.09 2.46 0.18
CA MET A 1 -11.12 1.49 0.69
C MET A 1 -11.40 0.25 -0.10
N ASP A 2 -10.53 -0.03 -1.05
CA ASP A 2 -10.66 -1.19 -1.91
C ASP A 2 -9.61 -2.21 -1.52
N GLN A 3 -9.97 -3.48 -1.70
CA GLN A 3 -9.14 -4.62 -1.33
C GLN A 3 -9.09 -5.56 -2.51
N VAL A 4 -7.88 -5.90 -2.94
CA VAL A 4 -7.64 -6.83 -4.03
C VAL A 4 -6.79 -7.97 -3.50
N LEU A 5 -7.30 -9.19 -3.61
CA LEU A 5 -6.56 -10.42 -3.33
C LEU A 5 -6.27 -11.12 -4.66
N ALA A 6 -5.00 -11.44 -4.89
CA ALA A 6 -4.53 -12.14 -6.08
C ALA A 6 -3.84 -13.44 -5.69
N HIS A 7 -4.11 -14.50 -6.45
CA HIS A 7 -3.43 -15.78 -6.39
C HIS A 7 -2.47 -15.90 -7.58
N TYR A 8 -1.21 -16.23 -7.30
CA TYR A 8 -0.16 -16.34 -8.28
C TYR A 8 0.30 -17.78 -8.44
N HIS A 9 0.28 -18.29 -9.68
CA HIS A 9 0.84 -19.59 -10.00
C HIS A 9 2.30 -19.44 -10.45
N GLY A 10 3.21 -20.19 -9.82
CA GLY A 10 4.63 -20.21 -10.20
C GLY A 10 5.49 -19.07 -9.63
N THR A 11 4.92 -18.20 -8.78
CA THR A 11 5.66 -17.26 -7.93
C THR A 11 5.00 -17.20 -6.55
N THR A 12 5.63 -16.54 -5.58
CA THR A 12 5.07 -16.30 -4.25
C THR A 12 4.52 -14.90 -4.16
N GLY A 13 3.47 -14.70 -3.36
CA GLY A 13 2.98 -13.36 -3.07
C GLY A 13 4.06 -12.50 -2.43
N ALA A 14 4.93 -13.08 -1.59
CA ALA A 14 6.08 -12.38 -1.01
C ALA A 14 7.06 -11.85 -2.08
N ALA A 15 7.33 -12.62 -3.14
CA ALA A 15 8.17 -12.18 -4.25
C ALA A 15 7.51 -11.04 -5.04
N VAL A 16 6.20 -11.12 -5.30
CA VAL A 16 5.44 -10.05 -5.96
C VAL A 16 5.47 -8.76 -5.14
N VAL A 17 5.29 -8.85 -3.82
CA VAL A 17 5.38 -7.68 -2.93
C VAL A 17 6.79 -7.09 -2.93
N GLN A 18 7.83 -7.93 -3.02
CA GLN A 18 9.21 -7.48 -3.13
C GLN A 18 9.48 -6.73 -4.44
N GLU A 19 8.96 -7.23 -5.56
CA GLU A 19 9.07 -6.55 -6.85
C GLU A 19 8.37 -5.19 -6.82
N ALA A 20 7.18 -5.12 -6.22
CA ALA A 20 6.46 -3.86 -6.03
C ALA A 20 7.30 -2.86 -5.22
N GLU A 21 7.90 -3.30 -4.11
CA GLU A 21 8.78 -2.47 -3.28
C GLU A 21 9.99 -1.93 -4.05
N GLN A 22 10.63 -2.77 -4.85
CA GLN A 22 11.81 -2.41 -5.64
C GLN A 22 11.45 -1.44 -6.78
N ALA A 23 10.21 -1.48 -7.27
CA ALA A 23 9.73 -0.58 -8.32
C ALA A 23 9.32 0.81 -7.80
N LEU A 24 9.04 0.97 -6.49
CA LEU A 24 8.59 2.26 -5.92
C LEU A 24 9.54 3.43 -6.24
N PRO A 25 10.88 3.31 -6.07
CA PRO A 25 11.80 4.41 -6.37
C PRO A 25 11.89 4.74 -7.87
N CYS A 26 11.43 3.85 -8.75
CA CYS A 26 11.46 4.04 -10.21
C CYS A 26 10.21 4.75 -10.75
N ARG A 27 9.24 5.09 -9.89
CA ARG A 27 8.09 5.94 -10.25
C ARG A 27 8.54 7.40 -10.40
N ASP A 28 9.35 7.68 -11.40
CA ASP A 28 9.78 9.05 -11.72
C ASP A 28 8.89 9.77 -12.73
N GLU A 29 7.83 9.14 -13.22
CA GLU A 29 7.13 9.65 -14.39
C GLU A 29 5.75 10.20 -14.07
N VAL A 30 5.67 11.53 -14.19
CA VAL A 30 4.48 12.24 -14.64
C VAL A 30 4.00 11.57 -15.93
N TYR A 31 3.20 10.51 -15.80
CA TYR A 31 2.54 9.90 -16.95
C TYR A 31 1.74 11.00 -17.64
N LYS A 32 1.91 11.13 -18.95
CA LYS A 32 1.30 12.20 -19.72
C LYS A 32 -0.24 12.04 -19.67
N GLY A 33 -0.90 12.84 -18.82
CA GLY A 33 -2.34 12.75 -18.56
C GLY A 33 -2.73 12.18 -17.18
N SER A 34 -1.77 11.72 -16.38
CA SER A 34 -1.99 11.33 -14.99
C SER A 34 -1.87 12.55 -14.07
N PRO A 35 -2.57 12.56 -12.91
CA PRO A 35 -2.37 13.56 -11.87
C PRO A 35 -0.89 13.65 -11.47
N LEU A 36 -0.45 14.84 -11.07
CA LEU A 36 0.90 15.01 -10.55
C LEU A 36 0.97 14.37 -9.16
N MET A 37 1.43 13.12 -9.14
CA MET A 37 1.62 12.35 -7.91
C MET A 37 3.01 12.61 -7.33
N ARG A 38 3.09 12.70 -6.00
CA ARG A 38 4.36 12.73 -5.27
C ARG A 38 4.42 11.55 -4.31
N PHE A 39 5.37 10.63 -4.55
CA PHE A 39 5.69 9.58 -3.58
C PHE A 39 6.19 10.21 -2.28
N THR A 40 5.54 9.92 -1.15
CA THR A 40 5.90 10.52 0.15
C THR A 40 6.86 9.66 0.95
N GLY A 41 7.24 8.49 0.43
CA GLY A 41 8.05 7.51 1.12
C GLY A 41 7.24 6.31 1.60
N GLN A 42 7.97 5.30 2.07
CA GLN A 42 7.38 4.14 2.72
C GLN A 42 6.96 4.48 4.16
N VAL A 43 5.90 3.82 4.62
CA VAL A 43 5.42 3.91 6.00
C VAL A 43 5.79 2.64 6.74
N GLN A 44 6.46 2.79 7.88
CA GLN A 44 6.77 1.65 8.74
C GLN A 44 5.49 1.15 9.43
N LEU A 45 5.17 -0.12 9.25
CA LEU A 45 4.06 -0.78 9.93
C LEU A 45 4.53 -1.96 10.77
N PRO A 46 3.80 -2.32 11.83
CA PRO A 46 3.99 -3.60 12.50
C PRO A 46 3.82 -4.76 11.51
N GLN A 47 4.68 -5.77 11.61
CA GLN A 47 4.55 -6.99 10.80
C GLN A 47 3.27 -7.73 11.17
N ALA A 48 2.41 -8.01 10.19
CA ALA A 48 1.23 -8.85 10.39
C ALA A 48 1.66 -10.31 10.64
N PRO A 49 1.11 -11.01 11.65
CA PRO A 49 1.38 -12.43 11.86
C PRO A 49 1.10 -13.27 10.61
N GLY A 50 2.05 -14.14 10.25
CA GLY A 50 1.91 -15.04 9.10
C GLY A 50 2.06 -14.39 7.72
N VAL A 51 2.22 -13.07 7.64
CA VAL A 51 2.62 -12.38 6.40
C VAL A 51 4.13 -12.50 6.23
N GLU A 52 4.57 -12.92 5.06
CA GLU A 52 5.98 -13.16 4.73
C GLU A 52 6.69 -11.89 4.27
N ARG A 53 5.96 -11.01 3.56
CA ARG A 53 6.45 -9.67 3.19
C ARG A 53 5.31 -8.68 3.18
N GLN A 54 5.57 -7.46 3.64
CA GLN A 54 4.63 -6.36 3.55
C GLN A 54 5.34 -5.04 3.26
N ILE A 55 4.64 -4.14 2.59
CA ILE A 55 5.06 -2.75 2.42
C ILE A 55 3.85 -1.85 2.55
N ALA A 56 4.07 -0.65 3.08
CA ALA A 56 3.10 0.42 2.98
C ALA A 56 3.78 1.67 2.44
N TYR A 57 3.06 2.43 1.64
CA TYR A 57 3.50 3.73 1.17
C TYR A 57 2.30 4.63 0.87
N CYS A 58 2.57 5.91 0.75
CA CYS A 58 1.57 6.90 0.35
C CYS A 58 2.07 7.78 -0.78
N GLU A 59 1.11 8.35 -1.49
CA GLU A 59 1.32 9.26 -2.60
C GLU A 59 0.37 10.45 -2.45
N ASP A 60 0.89 11.65 -2.70
CA ASP A 60 0.08 12.86 -2.74
C ASP A 60 -0.37 13.14 -4.16
N ASP A 61 -1.68 13.19 -4.39
CA ASP A 61 -2.23 13.86 -5.56
C ASP A 61 -2.18 15.38 -5.31
N LEU A 62 -1.23 16.05 -5.96
CA LEU A 62 -1.00 17.49 -5.77
C LEU A 62 -2.10 18.36 -6.37
N GLN A 63 -2.90 17.83 -7.29
CA GLN A 63 -3.99 18.55 -7.93
C GLN A 63 -5.27 18.48 -7.09
N LEU A 64 -5.61 17.28 -6.62
CA LEU A 64 -6.81 17.03 -5.83
C LEU A 64 -6.60 17.25 -4.32
N ARG A 65 -5.35 17.40 -3.88
CA ARG A 65 -4.97 17.47 -2.45
C ARG A 65 -5.46 16.25 -1.67
N ILE A 66 -5.36 15.09 -2.30
CA ILE A 66 -5.71 13.80 -1.73
C ILE A 66 -4.40 13.08 -1.44
N ARG A 67 -4.36 12.35 -0.33
CA ARG A 67 -3.31 11.37 -0.10
C ARG A 67 -3.89 9.97 -0.26
N ASP A 68 -3.33 9.23 -1.20
CA ASP A 68 -3.62 7.82 -1.41
C ASP A 68 -2.56 6.99 -0.69
N CYS A 69 -2.98 5.95 0.02
CA CYS A 69 -2.07 5.03 0.67
C CYS A 69 -2.38 3.61 0.27
N TYR A 70 -1.32 2.84 0.15
CA TYR A 70 -1.35 1.47 -0.32
C TYR A 70 -0.61 0.60 0.69
N LEU A 71 -1.21 -0.54 1.02
CA LEU A 71 -0.63 -1.58 1.84
C LEU A 71 -0.63 -2.87 1.04
N PHE A 72 0.55 -3.40 0.78
CA PHE A 72 0.74 -4.69 0.13
C PHE A 72 1.21 -5.72 1.16
N ALA A 73 0.68 -6.93 1.08
CA ALA A 73 1.08 -8.04 1.93
C ALA A 73 1.05 -9.36 1.15
N GLY A 74 2.06 -10.21 1.35
CA GLY A 74 2.22 -11.47 0.64
C GLY A 74 2.43 -12.64 1.59
N ARG A 75 1.83 -13.78 1.26
CA ARG A 75 1.98 -15.06 1.96
C ARG A 75 1.76 -16.22 0.99
N GLY A 76 2.65 -17.21 0.98
CA GLY A 76 2.54 -18.35 0.07
C GLY A 76 2.35 -17.88 -1.38
N GLU A 77 1.32 -18.36 -2.05
CA GLU A 77 0.99 -17.96 -3.43
C GLU A 77 0.07 -16.73 -3.53
N PHE A 78 -0.28 -16.09 -2.41
CA PHE A 78 -1.24 -14.99 -2.38
C PHE A 78 -0.59 -13.65 -2.07
N ALA A 79 -1.01 -12.60 -2.77
CA ALA A 79 -0.73 -11.22 -2.39
C ALA A 79 -2.02 -10.40 -2.32
N MET A 80 -2.07 -9.51 -1.34
CA MET A 80 -3.18 -8.60 -1.12
C MET A 80 -2.69 -7.16 -1.24
N GLN A 81 -3.47 -6.32 -1.92
CA GLN A 81 -3.38 -4.87 -1.86
C GLN A 81 -4.61 -4.34 -1.12
N VAL A 82 -4.38 -3.44 -0.16
CA VAL A 82 -5.41 -2.57 0.41
C VAL A 82 -5.05 -1.15 0.02
N ASP A 83 -5.99 -0.45 -0.60
CA ASP A 83 -5.88 0.98 -0.82
C ASP A 83 -6.92 1.74 -0.02
N PHE A 84 -6.57 2.98 0.33
CA PHE A 84 -7.50 3.92 0.92
C PHE A 84 -6.95 5.32 0.77
N ASN A 85 -7.87 6.27 0.68
CA ASN A 85 -7.55 7.67 0.52
C ASN A 85 -8.01 8.47 1.76
N VAL A 86 -7.33 9.60 1.96
CA VAL A 86 -7.76 10.61 2.91
C VAL A 86 -7.83 11.94 2.18
N VAL A 87 -9.02 12.54 2.24
CA VAL A 87 -9.24 13.93 1.86
C VAL A 87 -9.08 14.77 3.13
N ALA A 88 -8.09 15.66 3.15
CA ALA A 88 -7.82 16.53 4.30
C ALA A 88 -7.62 17.98 3.84
N SER A 89 -7.72 18.92 4.79
CA SER A 89 -7.47 20.35 4.56
C SER A 89 -6.03 20.65 4.14
N SER A 90 -5.08 19.80 4.55
CA SER A 90 -3.66 19.89 4.22
C SER A 90 -3.01 18.50 4.12
N PHE A 91 -1.83 18.42 3.50
CA PHE A 91 -1.05 17.18 3.44
C PHE A 91 -0.49 16.73 4.80
N ASP A 92 -0.29 17.68 5.72
CA ASP A 92 0.17 17.38 7.09
C ASP A 92 -0.97 16.74 7.88
N ASP A 93 -2.19 17.29 7.80
CA ASP A 93 -3.39 16.68 8.39
C ASP A 93 -3.65 15.28 7.82
N ALA A 94 -3.42 15.09 6.52
CA ALA A 94 -3.52 13.77 5.89
C ALA A 94 -2.50 12.80 6.50
N ALA A 95 -1.24 13.22 6.69
CA ALA A 95 -0.18 12.39 7.28
C ALA A 95 -0.57 11.84 8.66
N ASP A 96 -1.10 12.72 9.51
CA ASP A 96 -1.48 12.36 10.88
C ASP A 96 -2.66 11.37 10.90
N LEU A 97 -3.70 11.62 10.11
CA LEU A 97 -4.85 10.73 9.99
C LEU A 97 -4.46 9.34 9.49
N LEU A 98 -3.47 9.27 8.60
CA LEU A 98 -2.99 8.02 8.01
C LEU A 98 -2.11 7.22 8.97
N SER A 99 -1.25 7.88 9.73
CA SER A 99 -0.42 7.24 10.77
C SER A 99 -1.29 6.49 11.81
N GLN A 100 -2.50 6.98 12.05
CA GLN A 100 -3.48 6.38 12.96
C GLN A 100 -4.27 5.24 12.31
N ARG A 101 -4.53 5.31 10.99
CA ARG A 101 -5.35 4.33 10.27
C ARG A 101 -4.56 3.11 9.79
N LEU A 102 -3.35 3.27 9.27
CA LEU A 102 -2.60 2.14 8.71
C LEU A 102 -2.40 0.96 9.67
N PRO A 103 -2.06 1.18 10.97
CA PRO A 103 -1.89 0.07 11.90
C PRO A 103 -3.17 -0.74 12.14
N THR A 104 -4.35 -0.12 12.00
CA THR A 104 -5.64 -0.82 12.20
C THR A 104 -6.02 -1.70 11.01
N LEU A 105 -5.33 -1.57 9.87
CA LEU A 105 -5.52 -2.41 8.69
C LEU A 105 -4.69 -3.70 8.76
N VAL A 106 -3.65 -3.75 9.59
CA VAL A 106 -2.77 -4.92 9.76
C VAL A 106 -3.54 -6.20 10.16
N PRO A 107 -4.51 -6.18 11.09
CA PRO A 107 -5.31 -7.36 11.41
C PRO A 107 -6.21 -7.85 10.26
N ALA A 108 -6.62 -6.96 9.36
CA ALA A 108 -7.42 -7.35 8.19
C ALA A 108 -6.58 -8.17 7.20
N LEU A 109 -5.29 -7.83 7.05
CA LEU A 109 -4.36 -8.61 6.22
C LEU A 109 -4.19 -10.04 6.72
N GLU A 110 -4.03 -10.20 8.04
CA GLU A 110 -3.93 -11.52 8.67
C GLU A 110 -5.16 -12.36 8.33
N THR A 111 -6.36 -11.80 8.53
CA THR A 111 -7.61 -12.54 8.32
C THR A 111 -7.79 -12.99 6.86
N VAL A 112 -7.43 -12.15 5.90
CA VAL A 112 -7.63 -12.45 4.47
C VAL A 112 -6.58 -13.42 3.97
N LEU A 113 -5.31 -13.20 4.28
CA LEU A 113 -4.21 -14.06 3.80
C LEU A 113 -4.10 -15.40 4.53
N THR A 114 -4.69 -15.54 5.72
CA THR A 114 -4.74 -16.83 6.44
C THR A 114 -5.87 -17.75 5.99
N ARG A 115 -6.91 -17.21 5.33
CA ARG A 115 -8.07 -17.97 4.84
C ARG A 115 -8.00 -18.32 3.35
N ALA A 116 -7.07 -17.71 2.63
CA ALA A 116 -6.83 -17.93 1.21
C ALA A 116 -6.10 -19.26 0.95
#